data_AF-A0AAW9BSR9-F1
#
_entry.id   AF-A0AAW9BSR9-F1
#
_cell.length_a   1.000
_cell.length_b   1.000
_cell.length_c   1.000
_cell.angle_alpha   90.00
_cell.angle_beta   90.00
_cell.angle_gamma   90.00
#
_symmetry.space_group_name_H-M   'P 1'
#
loop_
_entity.id
_entity.type
_entity.pdbx_description
1 polymer ?
#
loop_
_entity_poly.entity_id
_entity_poly.type
_entity_poly.pdbx_seq_one_letter_code
_entity_poly.pdbx_strand_id
1 'polypeptide(L)'
;MKPMKLLLALSVIAVTQQAIAEDEYDYRAFPTAEQIADLQDEDNDGVINARDLCPGTPAGSEVDNDGCGEYIKASEKMQVRVLFANDSDEINPVFRRQIRELSDFLKDYPTTSIELQGYASKTGGSKHN
;
A
#
# COMPACT_ATOMS: atom_id res chain seq x y z
N MET A 1 -37.39 62.10 -79.68
CA MET A 1 -36.17 62.67 -79.08
C MET A 1 -36.37 62.92 -77.58
N LYS A 2 -35.78 62.06 -76.74
CA LYS A 2 -35.35 62.34 -75.35
C LYS A 2 -34.35 61.23 -74.97
N PRO A 3 -33.13 61.56 -74.48
CA PRO A 3 -32.00 60.65 -74.55
C PRO A 3 -31.93 59.67 -73.36
N MET A 4 -31.61 58.43 -73.70
CA MET A 4 -31.20 57.34 -72.81
C MET A 4 -29.90 57.72 -72.08
N LYS A 5 -29.95 57.95 -70.76
CA LYS A 5 -28.73 58.04 -69.94
C LYS A 5 -28.38 56.64 -69.44
N LEU A 6 -27.40 56.03 -70.09
CA LEU A 6 -26.76 54.79 -69.69
C LEU A 6 -25.83 55.09 -68.51
N LEU A 7 -26.23 54.73 -67.28
CA LEU A 7 -25.36 54.75 -66.10
C LEU A 7 -24.68 53.39 -65.97
N LEU A 8 -23.40 53.33 -66.31
CA LEU A 8 -22.54 52.17 -66.07
C LEU A 8 -22.20 52.13 -64.57
N ALA A 9 -22.72 51.14 -63.83
CA ALA A 9 -22.29 50.88 -62.47
C ALA A 9 -21.07 49.94 -62.49
N LEU A 10 -19.88 50.45 -62.16
CA LEU A 10 -18.69 49.64 -61.92
C LEU A 10 -18.79 49.00 -60.52
N SER A 11 -19.10 47.71 -60.45
CA SER A 11 -19.00 46.93 -59.21
C SER A 11 -17.56 46.44 -59.01
N VAL A 12 -16.87 46.96 -58.00
CA VAL A 12 -15.56 46.45 -57.56
C VAL A 12 -15.78 45.15 -56.79
N ILE A 13 -15.42 44.00 -57.37
CA ILE A 13 -15.43 42.72 -56.65
C ILE A 13 -14.11 42.64 -55.87
N ALA A 14 -14.15 42.95 -54.57
CA ALA A 14 -13.04 42.69 -53.67
C ALA A 14 -12.97 41.17 -53.43
N VAL A 15 -12.04 40.49 -54.10
CA VAL A 15 -11.75 39.07 -53.84
C VAL A 15 -11.01 39.01 -52.50
N THR A 16 -11.69 38.52 -51.46
CA THR A 16 -11.08 38.25 -50.17
C THR A 16 -10.22 37.00 -50.28
N GLN A 17 -8.90 37.17 -50.22
CA GLN A 17 -7.94 36.08 -50.17
C GLN A 17 -7.99 35.50 -48.75
N GLN A 18 -8.74 34.40 -48.56
CA GLN A 18 -8.72 33.66 -47.30
C GLN A 18 -7.40 32.90 -47.20
N ALA A 19 -6.54 33.33 -46.28
CA ALA A 19 -5.38 32.57 -45.85
C ALA A 19 -5.85 31.39 -45.00
N ILE A 20 -5.67 30.17 -45.51
CA ILE A 20 -5.86 28.95 -44.73
C ILE A 20 -4.51 28.64 -44.08
N ALA A 21 -4.46 28.67 -42.75
CA ALA A 21 -3.32 28.17 -41.99
C ALA A 21 -3.42 26.64 -41.95
N GLU A 22 -2.44 25.94 -42.54
CA GLU A 22 -2.32 24.49 -42.42
C GLU A 22 -1.42 24.20 -41.21
N ASP A 23 -2.00 23.65 -40.14
CA ASP A 23 -1.24 23.22 -38.97
C ASP A 23 -0.64 21.83 -39.25
N GLU A 24 0.67 21.80 -39.51
CA GLU A 24 1.47 20.57 -39.64
C GLU A 24 1.90 20.08 -38.25
N TYR A 25 1.45 18.89 -37.85
CA TYR A 25 1.82 18.28 -36.56
C TYR A 25 2.81 17.13 -36.77
N ASP A 26 3.94 17.18 -36.06
CA ASP A 26 4.94 16.11 -36.01
C ASP A 26 4.36 14.86 -35.33
N TYR A 27 4.28 13.76 -36.10
CA TYR A 27 3.74 12.49 -35.60
C TYR A 27 4.68 11.90 -34.55
N ARG A 28 4.21 11.87 -33.31
CA ARG A 28 4.82 11.07 -32.25
C ARG A 28 4.31 9.65 -32.35
N ALA A 29 5.21 8.70 -32.62
CA ALA A 29 4.88 7.28 -32.58
C ALA A 29 4.35 6.89 -31.19
N PHE A 30 3.29 6.09 -31.17
CA PHE A 30 2.80 5.50 -29.93
C PHE A 30 3.87 4.55 -29.36
N PRO A 31 4.10 4.57 -28.04
CA PRO A 31 4.98 3.59 -27.42
C PRO A 31 4.42 2.18 -27.66
N THR A 32 5.28 1.26 -28.09
CA THR A 32 4.96 -0.16 -28.13
C THR A 32 4.92 -0.70 -26.71
N ALA A 33 3.77 -1.20 -26.27
CA ALA A 33 3.65 -1.89 -24.99
C ALA A 33 4.36 -3.25 -25.08
N GLU A 34 5.28 -3.53 -24.17
CA GLU A 34 5.75 -4.90 -23.95
C GLU A 34 4.65 -5.69 -23.24
N GLN A 35 4.13 -6.73 -23.89
CA GLN A 35 3.18 -7.64 -23.26
C GLN A 35 3.92 -8.86 -22.72
N ILE A 36 3.90 -9.00 -21.40
CA ILE A 36 4.43 -10.17 -20.70
C ILE A 36 3.25 -11.15 -20.58
N ALA A 37 3.39 -12.33 -21.19
CA ALA A 37 2.37 -13.38 -21.18
C ALA A 37 2.66 -14.42 -20.09
N ASP A 38 2.96 -13.96 -18.87
CA ASP A 38 3.14 -14.84 -17.72
C ASP A 38 1.87 -14.88 -16.86
N LEU A 39 1.08 -15.93 -17.07
CA LEU A 39 -0.20 -16.14 -16.37
C LEU A 39 -0.04 -16.97 -15.09
N GLN A 40 1.20 -17.26 -14.68
CA GLN A 40 1.47 -17.92 -13.41
C GLN A 40 1.33 -16.93 -12.25
N ASP A 41 1.23 -17.47 -11.04
CA ASP A 41 1.20 -16.76 -9.78
C ASP A 41 2.24 -17.47 -8.89
N GLU A 42 3.46 -16.94 -8.82
CA GLU A 42 4.59 -17.61 -8.18
C GLU A 42 4.52 -17.59 -6.65
N ASP A 43 3.95 -16.55 -6.05
CA ASP A 43 3.83 -16.39 -4.58
C ASP A 43 2.44 -16.77 -4.04
N ASN A 44 1.47 -17.03 -4.92
CA ASN A 44 0.12 -17.49 -4.64
C ASN A 44 -0.70 -16.46 -3.84
N ASP A 45 -0.51 -15.18 -4.13
CA ASP A 45 -1.27 -14.10 -3.51
C ASP A 45 -2.60 -13.78 -4.24
N GLY A 46 -2.80 -14.35 -5.44
CA GLY A 46 -3.99 -14.18 -6.26
C GLY A 46 -3.83 -13.23 -7.44
N VAL A 47 -2.64 -12.64 -7.64
CA VAL A 47 -2.30 -11.78 -8.78
C VAL A 47 -1.26 -12.46 -9.66
N ILE A 48 -1.54 -12.59 -10.96
CA ILE A 48 -0.60 -13.21 -11.90
C ILE A 48 0.67 -12.38 -12.06
N ASN A 49 1.81 -13.02 -12.27
CA ASN A 49 3.13 -12.40 -12.48
C ASN A 49 3.12 -11.27 -13.53
N ALA A 50 2.34 -11.41 -14.62
CA ALA A 50 2.23 -10.37 -15.65
C ALA A 50 1.54 -9.08 -15.18
N ARG A 51 0.85 -9.10 -14.04
CA ARG A 51 0.12 -7.98 -13.44
C ARG A 51 0.60 -7.61 -12.04
N ASP A 52 1.41 -8.46 -11.42
CA ASP A 52 1.92 -8.28 -10.08
C ASP A 52 3.07 -7.27 -10.06
N LEU A 53 2.90 -6.19 -9.29
CA LEU A 53 3.91 -5.17 -9.07
C LEU A 53 4.80 -5.45 -7.84
N CYS A 54 4.42 -6.41 -7.01
CA CYS A 54 5.00 -6.71 -5.71
C CYS A 54 5.32 -8.21 -5.53
N PRO A 55 6.26 -8.78 -6.31
CA PRO A 55 6.57 -10.20 -6.24
C PRO A 55 7.12 -10.63 -4.88
N GLY A 56 6.63 -11.76 -4.38
CA GLY A 56 7.04 -12.35 -3.10
C GLY A 56 6.19 -11.87 -1.92
N THR A 57 4.91 -11.58 -2.17
CA THR A 57 3.95 -11.23 -1.11
C THR A 57 3.92 -12.33 -0.04
N PRO A 58 4.07 -12.00 1.26
CA PRO A 58 3.98 -12.99 2.32
C PRO A 58 2.63 -13.70 2.33
N ALA A 59 2.65 -15.02 2.48
CA ALA A 59 1.43 -15.82 2.52
C ALA A 59 0.43 -15.31 3.58
N GLY A 60 -0.83 -15.13 3.17
CA GLY A 60 -1.90 -14.63 4.03
C GLY A 60 -1.99 -13.10 4.13
N SER A 61 -1.18 -12.36 3.37
CA SER A 61 -1.35 -10.91 3.23
C SER A 61 -2.65 -10.59 2.47
N GLU A 62 -3.29 -9.49 2.86
CA GLU A 62 -4.39 -8.92 2.08
C GLU A 62 -3.77 -8.06 0.98
N VAL A 63 -3.98 -8.43 -0.28
CA VAL A 63 -3.41 -7.74 -1.46
C VAL A 63 -4.45 -6.93 -2.21
N ASP A 64 -4.02 -5.84 -2.83
CA ASP A 64 -4.83 -5.09 -3.77
C ASP A 64 -4.77 -5.69 -5.20
N ASN A 65 -5.34 -5.01 -6.19
CA ASN A 65 -5.40 -5.50 -7.57
C ASN A 65 -4.04 -5.46 -8.31
N ASP A 66 -3.03 -4.84 -7.70
CA ASP A 66 -1.68 -4.71 -8.22
C ASP A 66 -0.72 -5.72 -7.58
N GLY A 67 -1.23 -6.65 -6.74
CA GLY A 67 -0.42 -7.65 -6.03
C GLY A 67 0.27 -7.08 -4.79
N CYS A 68 0.04 -5.81 -4.48
CA CYS A 68 0.72 -5.14 -3.39
C CYS A 68 -0.14 -5.24 -2.12
N GLY A 69 0.31 -6.03 -1.16
CA GLY A 69 -0.28 -6.08 0.17
C GLY A 69 0.33 -5.08 1.14
N GLU A 70 -0.48 -4.55 2.05
CA GLU A 70 0.08 -4.04 3.30
C GLU A 70 0.59 -5.25 4.09
N TYR A 71 1.87 -5.22 4.48
CA TYR A 71 2.36 -6.17 5.47
C TYR A 71 1.41 -6.16 6.65
N ILE A 72 0.85 -7.32 6.98
CA ILE A 72 0.32 -7.52 8.32
C ILE A 72 1.53 -7.36 9.24
N LYS A 73 1.75 -6.13 9.73
CA LYS A 73 2.62 -5.88 10.89
C LYS A 73 1.86 -6.45 12.07
N ALA A 74 1.84 -7.78 12.16
CA ALA A 74 1.44 -8.51 13.34
C ALA A 74 2.49 -8.22 14.41
N SER A 75 2.47 -7.02 14.97
CA SER A 75 2.98 -6.77 16.31
C SER A 75 1.93 -7.32 17.27
N GLU A 76 1.88 -8.64 17.34
CA GLU A 76 1.15 -9.33 18.41
C GLU A 76 1.91 -9.03 19.70
N LYS A 77 1.26 -8.32 20.63
CA LYS A 77 1.82 -8.00 21.94
C LYS A 77 1.13 -8.83 22.99
N MET A 78 1.84 -9.79 23.55
CA MET A 78 1.36 -10.58 24.68
C MET A 78 1.82 -9.95 25.99
N GLN A 79 0.88 -9.65 26.90
CA GLN A 79 1.19 -9.18 28.25
C GLN A 79 0.74 -10.21 29.28
N VAL A 80 1.66 -10.68 30.11
CA VAL A 80 1.39 -11.59 31.22
C VAL A 80 1.66 -10.88 32.54
N ARG A 81 0.68 -10.86 33.43
CA ARG A 81 0.82 -10.30 34.78
C ARG A 81 0.67 -11.41 35.81
N VAL A 82 1.78 -11.78 36.44
CA VAL A 82 1.81 -12.76 37.54
C VAL A 82 1.71 -12.02 38.86
N LEU A 83 0.77 -12.45 39.72
CA LEU A 83 0.64 -11.94 41.08
C LEU A 83 1.26 -12.94 42.05
N PHE A 84 1.98 -12.41 43.04
CA PHE A 84 2.63 -13.18 44.08
C PHE A 84 1.96 -12.97 45.43
N ALA A 85 2.07 -13.96 46.31
CA ALA A 85 1.71 -13.79 47.72
C ALA A 85 2.65 -12.78 48.39
N ASN A 86 2.27 -12.31 49.57
CA ASN A 86 3.14 -11.42 50.34
C ASN A 86 4.48 -12.13 50.63
N ASP A 87 5.59 -11.44 50.37
CA ASP A 87 6.95 -11.93 50.60
C ASP A 87 7.22 -13.31 49.96
N SER A 88 6.78 -13.48 48.72
CA SER A 88 6.91 -14.74 47.99
C SER A 88 7.28 -14.51 46.53
N ASP A 89 8.09 -15.40 45.98
CA ASP A 89 8.43 -15.56 44.57
C ASP A 89 7.79 -16.82 43.95
N GLU A 90 6.92 -17.50 44.71
CA GLU A 90 6.24 -18.69 44.24
C GLU A 90 5.13 -18.37 43.23
N ILE A 91 5.20 -19.01 42.07
CA ILE A 91 4.19 -18.84 41.02
C ILE A 91 2.95 -19.66 41.35
N ASN A 92 1.83 -18.98 41.60
CA ASN A 92 0.54 -19.64 41.77
C ASN A 92 0.21 -20.49 40.51
N PRO A 93 -0.17 -21.78 40.66
CA PRO A 93 -0.47 -22.67 39.55
C PRO A 93 -1.47 -22.14 38.52
N VAL A 94 -2.37 -21.23 38.92
CA VAL A 94 -3.33 -20.56 38.02
C VAL A 94 -2.64 -19.84 36.86
N PHE A 95 -1.44 -19.28 37.07
CA PHE A 95 -0.69 -18.56 36.03
C PHE A 95 0.09 -19.48 35.08
N ARG A 96 0.26 -20.77 35.40
CA ARG A 96 1.07 -21.70 34.60
C ARG A 96 0.59 -21.84 33.17
N ARG A 97 -0.73 -21.70 32.93
CA ARG A 97 -1.29 -21.75 31.58
C ARG A 97 -0.84 -20.55 30.75
N GLN A 98 -0.98 -19.34 31.27
CA GLN A 98 -0.58 -18.11 30.58
C GLN A 98 0.94 -18.07 30.32
N ILE A 99 1.74 -18.55 31.27
CA ILE A 99 3.20 -18.66 31.09
C ILE A 99 3.55 -19.64 29.97
N ARG A 100 2.82 -20.76 29.83
CA ARG A 100 3.01 -21.69 28.71
C ARG A 100 2.60 -21.07 27.38
N GLU A 101 1.45 -20.40 27.33
CA GLU A 101 1.00 -19.70 26.13
C GLU A 101 2.05 -18.66 25.68
N LEU A 102 2.65 -17.91 26.61
CA LEU A 102 3.76 -17.00 26.30
C LEU A 102 5.00 -17.75 25.80
N SER A 103 5.34 -18.89 26.42
CA SER A 103 6.47 -19.70 25.96
C SER A 103 6.26 -20.25 24.55
N ASP A 104 5.04 -20.63 24.18
CA ASP A 104 4.73 -21.16 22.87
C ASP A 104 4.72 -20.03 21.83
N PHE A 105 4.15 -18.87 22.17
CA PHE A 105 4.26 -17.65 21.36
C PHE A 105 5.72 -17.30 21.02
N LEU A 106 6.64 -17.36 21.99
CA LEU A 106 8.06 -17.07 21.73
C LEU A 106 8.75 -18.11 20.83
N LYS A 107 8.26 -19.36 20.77
CA LYS A 107 8.77 -20.37 19.84
C LYS A 107 8.27 -20.10 18.42
N ASP A 108 7.02 -19.69 18.29
CA ASP A 108 6.39 -19.40 17.00
C ASP A 108 6.95 -18.11 16.39
N TYR A 109 7.40 -17.16 17.22
CA TYR A 109 7.97 -15.87 16.79
C TYR A 109 9.39 -15.65 17.34
N PRO A 110 10.42 -16.35 16.81
CA PRO A 110 11.78 -16.38 17.37
C PRO A 110 12.54 -15.03 17.30
N THR A 111 12.05 -14.07 16.53
CA THR A 111 12.59 -12.70 16.44
C THR A 111 11.99 -11.75 17.47
N THR A 112 11.03 -12.22 18.27
CA THR A 112 10.38 -11.43 19.33
C THR A 112 11.29 -11.20 20.53
N SER A 113 11.33 -9.96 21.02
CA SER A 113 12.00 -9.60 22.28
C SER A 113 11.02 -9.67 23.46
N ILE A 114 11.50 -10.15 24.61
CA ILE A 114 10.77 -10.15 25.88
C ILE A 114 11.35 -9.12 26.85
N GLU A 115 10.46 -8.43 27.58
CA GLU A 115 10.80 -7.60 28.73
C GLU A 115 10.21 -8.23 30.00
N LEU A 116 11.05 -8.47 31.01
CA LEU A 116 10.64 -8.99 32.32
C LEU A 116 10.77 -7.89 33.37
N GLN A 117 9.64 -7.52 33.99
CA GLN A 117 9.58 -6.48 35.01
C GLN A 117 9.13 -7.07 36.35
N GLY A 118 9.96 -6.89 37.38
CA GLY A 118 9.66 -7.27 38.76
C GLY A 118 9.11 -6.09 39.55
N TYR A 119 8.10 -6.34 40.39
CA TYR A 119 7.52 -5.34 41.28
C TYR A 119 7.40 -5.91 42.69
N ALA A 120 7.74 -5.09 43.68
CA ALA A 120 7.51 -5.39 45.09
C ALA A 120 6.64 -4.30 45.72
N SER A 121 5.93 -4.66 46.79
CA SER A 121 5.07 -3.72 47.52
C SER A 121 5.90 -2.64 48.24
N LYS A 122 5.39 -1.40 48.31
CA LYS A 122 6.08 -0.27 48.96
C LYS A 122 6.43 -0.52 50.44
N THR A 123 5.73 -1.41 51.11
CA THR A 123 5.88 -1.67 52.55
C THR A 123 7.18 -2.40 52.91
N GLY A 124 7.80 -3.12 51.96
CA GLY A 124 9.12 -3.74 52.18
C GLY A 124 10.26 -2.72 52.02
N GLY A 125 11.37 -2.96 52.74
CA GLY A 125 12.58 -2.13 52.60
C GLY A 125 13.27 -2.37 51.25
N SER A 126 13.97 -1.38 50.70
CA SER A 126 14.61 -1.47 49.37
C SER A 126 15.73 -2.51 49.24
N LYS A 127 16.24 -3.02 50.36
CA LYS A 127 17.22 -4.12 50.38
C LYS A 127 16.54 -5.49 50.34
N HIS A 128 15.29 -5.55 50.77
CA HIS A 128 14.50 -6.77 50.90
C HIS A 128 13.59 -6.98 49.69
N ASN A 129 12.95 -5.89 49.22
CA ASN A 129 12.32 -5.77 47.91
C ASN A 129 13.36 -5.79 46.79
#